data_AF-A0A7J8NTT7-F1
#
_entry.id   AF-A0A7J8NTT7-F1
#
_cell.length_a   1.000
_cell.length_b   1.000
_cell.length_c   1.000
_cell.angle_alpha   90.00
_cell.angle_beta   90.00
_cell.angle_gamma   90.00
#
_symmetry.space_group_name_H-M   'P 1'
#
loop_
_entity.id
_entity.type
_entity.pdbx_description
1 polymer ?
#
loop_
_entity_poly.entity_id
_entity_poly.type
_entity_poly.pdbx_seq_one_letter_code
_entity_poly.pdbx_strand_id
1 'polypeptide(L)'
;MLLQIEQECLDVYKRKVEQAAKSRAQLLQALSDAKLELSTLVSALGDKSFISIPETTLGTINEQLAAIAPALEQLLKQKEERVKEFSDVQSQIQKICGEIAGNASEQTGAPAVDESDLSLKKLNEYQVKLQELQKEK
;
A
#
# COMPACT_ATOMS: atom_id res chain seq x y z
N MET A 1 25.56 -41.81 -32.22
CA MET A 1 24.61 -40.82 -32.76
C MET A 1 23.31 -40.80 -31.96
N LEU A 2 22.59 -41.93 -31.82
CA LEU A 2 21.34 -41.98 -31.04
C LEU A 2 21.51 -41.56 -29.56
N LEU A 3 22.51 -42.10 -28.87
CA LEU A 3 22.80 -41.76 -27.46
C LEU A 3 23.07 -40.26 -27.24
N GLN A 4 23.68 -39.59 -28.21
CA GLN A 4 23.96 -38.16 -28.12
C GLN A 4 22.65 -37.34 -28.22
N ILE A 5 21.75 -37.73 -29.12
CA ILE A 5 20.44 -37.10 -29.27
C ILE A 5 19.59 -37.30 -28.01
N GLU A 6 19.62 -38.49 -27.40
CA GLU A 6 18.92 -38.77 -26.14
C GLU A 6 19.42 -37.87 -25.00
N GLN A 7 20.76 -37.70 -24.91
CA GLN A 7 21.37 -36.83 -23.92
C GLN A 7 20.98 -35.35 -24.13
N GLU A 8 21.03 -34.87 -25.38
CA GLU A 8 20.63 -33.51 -25.73
C GLU A 8 19.15 -33.26 -25.41
N CYS A 9 18.26 -34.22 -25.71
CA CYS A 9 16.84 -34.16 -25.36
C CYS A 9 16.63 -34.07 -23.84
N LEU A 10 17.34 -34.89 -23.07
CA LEU A 10 17.26 -34.89 -21.61
C LEU A 10 17.72 -33.55 -21.03
N ASP A 11 18.81 -32.99 -21.55
CA ASP A 11 19.36 -31.72 -21.07
C ASP A 11 18.43 -30.53 -21.39
N VAL A 12 17.80 -30.54 -22.56
CA VAL A 12 16.73 -29.57 -22.91
C VAL A 12 15.55 -29.71 -21.95
N TYR A 13 15.11 -30.93 -21.67
CA TYR A 13 13.99 -31.17 -20.74
C TYR A 13 14.32 -30.67 -19.33
N LYS A 14 15.48 -31.02 -18.78
CA LYS A 14 15.95 -30.55 -17.46
C LYS A 14 15.95 -29.03 -17.38
N ARG A 15 16.52 -28.35 -18.39
CA ARG A 15 16.56 -26.88 -18.44
C ARG A 15 15.15 -26.27 -18.45
N LYS A 16 14.22 -26.85 -19.21
CA LYS A 16 12.82 -26.37 -19.26
C LYS A 16 12.11 -26.56 -17.92
N VAL A 17 12.31 -27.70 -17.25
CA VAL A 17 11.74 -27.96 -15.92
C VAL A 17 12.29 -26.97 -14.89
N GLU A 18 13.61 -26.75 -14.87
CA GLU A 18 14.25 -25.79 -13.98
C GLU A 18 13.74 -24.37 -14.22
N GLN A 19 13.62 -23.95 -15.48
CA GLN A 19 13.07 -22.65 -15.84
C GLN A 19 11.61 -22.50 -15.39
N ALA A 20 10.79 -23.54 -15.55
CA ALA A 20 9.40 -23.54 -15.08
C ALA A 20 9.32 -23.46 -13.55
N ALA A 21 10.17 -24.20 -12.84
CA ALA A 21 10.25 -24.14 -11.38
C ALA A 21 10.64 -22.75 -10.88
N LYS A 22 11.65 -22.12 -11.50
CA LYS A 22 12.07 -20.76 -11.19
C LYS A 22 10.96 -19.74 -11.44
N SER A 23 10.30 -19.80 -12.59
CA SER A 23 9.18 -18.93 -12.93
C SER A 23 8.04 -19.06 -11.92
N ARG A 24 7.68 -20.31 -11.55
CA ARG A 24 6.66 -20.57 -10.52
C ARG A 24 7.03 -19.97 -9.17
N ALA A 25 8.29 -20.11 -8.74
CA ALA A 25 8.75 -19.52 -7.48
C ALA A 25 8.65 -17.99 -7.49
N GLN A 26 9.02 -17.35 -8.59
CA GLN A 26 8.89 -15.90 -8.75
C GLN A 26 7.43 -15.43 -8.70
N LEU A 27 6.52 -16.15 -9.36
CA LEU A 27 5.09 -15.83 -9.32
C LEU A 27 4.50 -15.98 -7.92
N LEU A 28 4.89 -17.02 -7.18
CA LEU A 28 4.46 -17.21 -5.78
C LEU A 28 4.96 -16.09 -4.88
N GLN A 29 6.22 -15.66 -5.06
CA GLN A 29 6.77 -14.53 -4.31
C GLN A 29 6.00 -13.25 -4.61
N ALA A 30 5.80 -12.92 -5.89
CA ALA A 30 5.04 -11.73 -6.30
C ALA A 30 3.61 -11.74 -5.72
N LEU A 31 2.95 -12.90 -5.68
CA LEU A 31 1.62 -13.03 -5.08
C LEU A 31 1.66 -12.80 -3.56
N SER A 32 2.68 -13.32 -2.87
CA SER A 32 2.86 -13.09 -1.43
C SER A 32 3.11 -11.61 -1.13
N ASP A 33 3.96 -10.96 -1.92
CA ASP A 33 4.29 -9.55 -1.74
C ASP A 33 3.06 -8.66 -1.97
N ALA A 34 2.28 -8.92 -3.04
CA ALA A 34 1.05 -8.21 -3.33
C ALA A 34 0.00 -8.36 -2.20
N LYS A 35 -0.13 -9.56 -1.62
CA LYS A 35 -1.03 -9.80 -0.47
C LYS A 35 -0.56 -9.05 0.79
N LEU A 36 0.75 -9.02 1.03
CA LEU A 36 1.32 -8.28 2.17
C LEU A 36 1.09 -6.78 2.02
N GLU A 37 1.34 -6.22 0.83
CA GLU A 37 1.11 -4.81 0.53
C GLU A 37 -0.37 -4.45 0.72
N LEU A 38 -1.28 -5.28 0.20
CA LEU A 38 -2.72 -5.11 0.39
C LEU A 38 -3.09 -5.06 1.87
N SER A 39 -2.64 -6.05 2.67
CA SER A 39 -2.90 -6.08 4.10
C SER A 39 -2.36 -4.84 4.81
N THR A 40 -1.17 -4.37 4.42
CA THR A 40 -0.54 -3.19 5.00
C THR A 40 -1.35 -1.92 4.71
N LEU A 41 -1.78 -1.73 3.46
CA LEU A 41 -2.61 -0.59 3.05
C LEU A 41 -3.97 -0.60 3.75
N VAL A 42 -4.61 -1.77 3.83
CA VAL A 42 -5.90 -1.95 4.52
C VAL A 42 -5.78 -1.60 6.00
N SER A 43 -4.71 -2.05 6.67
CA SER A 43 -4.44 -1.71 8.06
C SER A 43 -4.22 -0.21 8.25
N ALA A 44 -3.37 0.41 7.41
CA ALA A 44 -3.06 1.83 7.50
C ALA A 44 -4.29 2.71 7.26
N LEU A 45 -5.11 2.39 6.26
CA LEU A 45 -6.33 3.15 5.95
C LEU A 45 -7.48 2.90 6.93
N GLY A 46 -7.37 1.85 7.76
CA GLY A 46 -8.43 1.41 8.67
C GLY A 46 -9.70 0.92 7.95
N ASP A 47 -9.60 0.61 6.64
CA ASP A 47 -10.74 0.34 5.78
C ASP A 47 -11.00 -1.16 5.66
N LYS A 48 -11.95 -1.66 6.45
CA LYS A 48 -12.26 -3.09 6.50
C LYS A 48 -12.99 -3.60 5.26
N SER A 49 -13.39 -2.73 4.33
CA SER A 49 -14.17 -3.10 3.14
C SER A 49 -13.40 -4.02 2.19
N PHE A 50 -12.07 -3.94 2.18
CA PHE A 50 -11.19 -4.73 1.30
C PHE A 50 -10.75 -6.08 1.87
N ILE A 51 -11.11 -6.41 3.12
CA ILE A 51 -10.79 -7.70 3.76
C ILE A 51 -11.44 -8.88 3.01
N SER A 52 -12.40 -8.59 2.12
CA SER A 52 -13.20 -9.58 1.40
C SER A 52 -12.57 -10.14 0.12
N ILE A 53 -11.31 -9.86 -0.23
CA ILE A 53 -10.66 -10.61 -1.33
C ILE A 53 -10.53 -12.05 -0.85
N PRO A 54 -11.33 -13.00 -1.38
CA PRO A 54 -11.34 -14.35 -0.83
C PRO A 54 -9.95 -14.93 -0.99
N GLU A 55 -9.38 -15.47 0.09
CA GLU A 55 -8.16 -16.29 0.04
C GLU A 55 -8.29 -17.47 -0.96
N THR A 56 -9.53 -17.75 -1.37
CA THR A 56 -9.95 -18.79 -2.30
C THR A 56 -10.35 -18.23 -3.68
N THR A 57 -9.60 -17.29 -4.26
CA THR A 57 -9.66 -17.11 -5.72
C THR A 57 -9.14 -18.39 -6.37
N LEU A 58 -10.07 -19.32 -6.61
CA LEU A 58 -9.86 -20.55 -7.37
C LEU A 58 -9.36 -20.15 -8.76
N GLY A 59 -8.06 -20.28 -8.98
CA GLY A 59 -7.40 -19.83 -10.20
C GLY A 59 -5.89 -20.00 -10.12
N THR A 60 -5.25 -19.90 -11.28
CA THR A 60 -3.80 -19.86 -11.43
C THR A 60 -3.21 -18.66 -10.69
N ILE A 61 -1.91 -18.72 -10.36
CA ILE A 61 -1.22 -17.61 -9.67
C ILE A 61 -1.35 -16.29 -10.45
N ASN A 62 -1.34 -16.35 -11.78
CA ASN A 62 -1.54 -15.18 -12.64
C ASN A 62 -2.94 -14.59 -12.51
N GLU A 63 -3.99 -15.42 -12.44
CA GLU A 63 -5.36 -14.93 -12.23
C GLU A 63 -5.51 -14.30 -10.85
N GLN A 64 -4.88 -14.86 -9.81
CA GLN A 64 -4.89 -14.26 -8.48
C GLN A 64 -4.16 -12.91 -8.46
N LEU A 65 -3.01 -12.80 -9.10
CA LEU A 65 -2.28 -11.53 -9.26
C LEU A 65 -3.13 -10.48 -10.01
N ALA A 66 -3.77 -10.89 -11.11
CA ALA A 66 -4.64 -10.01 -11.88
C ALA A 66 -5.87 -9.55 -11.08
N ALA A 67 -6.40 -10.40 -10.19
CA ALA A 67 -7.53 -10.05 -9.33
C ALA A 67 -7.16 -9.07 -8.20
N ILE A 68 -5.92 -9.15 -7.69
CA ILE A 68 -5.43 -8.25 -6.62
C ILE A 68 -5.06 -6.87 -7.16
N ALA A 69 -4.54 -6.79 -8.40
CA ALA A 69 -4.01 -5.54 -8.96
C ALA A 69 -4.98 -4.33 -8.90
N PRO A 70 -6.28 -4.44 -9.27
CA PRO A 70 -7.20 -3.31 -9.19
C PRO A 70 -7.44 -2.82 -7.75
N ALA A 71 -7.48 -3.75 -6.78
CA ALA A 71 -7.66 -3.40 -5.37
C ALA A 71 -6.45 -2.64 -4.82
N LEU A 72 -5.24 -3.09 -5.17
CA LEU A 72 -4.00 -2.37 -4.83
C LEU A 72 -3.98 -0.97 -5.44
N GLU A 73 -4.30 -0.83 -6.73
CA GLU A 73 -4.33 0.47 -7.39
C GLU A 73 -5.32 1.44 -6.71
N GLN A 74 -6.52 0.96 -6.36
CA GLN A 74 -7.51 1.76 -5.66
C GLN A 74 -7.02 2.18 -4.26
N LEU A 75 -6.44 1.25 -3.48
CA LEU A 75 -5.94 1.55 -2.14
C LEU A 75 -4.75 2.51 -2.16
N LEU A 76 -3.87 2.42 -3.15
CA LEU A 76 -2.76 3.36 -3.32
C LEU A 76 -3.27 4.78 -3.62
N LYS A 77 -4.27 4.94 -4.48
CA LYS A 77 -4.92 6.24 -4.73
C LYS A 77 -5.57 6.79 -3.47
N GLN A 78 -6.32 5.95 -2.76
CA GLN A 78 -6.95 6.32 -1.50
C GLN A 78 -5.92 6.72 -0.43
N LYS A 79 -4.76 6.05 -0.38
CA LYS A 79 -3.64 6.42 0.49
C LYS A 79 -3.11 7.81 0.14
N GLU A 80 -2.84 8.10 -1.12
CA GLU A 80 -2.33 9.39 -1.57
C GLU A 80 -3.31 10.54 -1.23
N GLU A 81 -4.60 10.34 -1.50
CA GLU A 81 -5.66 11.28 -1.12
C GLU A 81 -5.66 11.53 0.39
N ARG A 82 -5.58 10.46 1.20
CA ARG A 82 -5.60 10.59 2.65
C ARG A 82 -4.37 11.30 3.19
N VAL A 83 -3.17 10.98 2.69
CA VAL A 83 -1.93 11.68 3.07
C VAL A 83 -2.06 13.18 2.81
N LYS A 84 -2.64 13.57 1.67
CA LYS A 84 -2.90 14.96 1.35
C LYS A 84 -3.85 15.62 2.36
N GLU A 85 -4.99 14.97 2.66
CA GLU A 85 -5.94 15.48 3.66
C GLU A 85 -5.30 15.66 5.05
N PHE A 86 -4.52 14.69 5.51
CA PHE A 86 -3.79 14.78 6.78
C PHE A 86 -2.80 15.94 6.77
N SER A 87 -2.00 16.07 5.70
CA SER A 87 -1.05 17.17 5.54
C SER A 87 -1.75 18.54 5.61
N ASP A 88 -2.88 18.68 4.91
CA ASP A 88 -3.65 19.92 4.86
C ASP A 88 -4.21 20.30 6.24
N VAL A 89 -4.78 19.34 6.97
CA VAL A 89 -5.32 19.59 8.33
C VAL A 89 -4.18 19.91 9.31
N GLN A 90 -3.08 19.16 9.28
CA GLN A 90 -1.94 19.37 10.17
C GLN A 90 -1.26 20.73 9.91
N SER A 91 -1.14 21.15 8.65
CA SER A 91 -0.59 22.45 8.27
C SER A 91 -1.45 23.60 8.81
N GLN A 92 -2.78 23.48 8.73
CA GLN A 92 -3.71 24.44 9.32
C GLN A 92 -3.56 24.52 10.84
N ILE A 93 -3.44 23.37 11.52
CA ILE A 93 -3.20 23.32 12.97
C ILE A 93 -1.90 24.04 13.33
N GLN A 94 -0.79 23.73 12.64
CA GLN A 94 0.50 24.39 12.87
C GLN A 94 0.40 25.90 12.69
N LYS A 95 -0.25 26.36 11.62
CA LYS A 95 -0.47 27.78 11.36
C LYS A 95 -1.23 28.47 12.49
N ILE A 96 -2.36 27.91 12.93
CA ILE A 96 -3.16 28.52 14.01
C ILE A 96 -2.40 28.52 15.33
N CYS A 97 -1.73 27.43 15.68
CA CYS A 97 -0.86 27.39 16.86
C CYS A 97 0.22 28.47 16.81
N GLY A 98 0.81 28.72 15.63
CA GLY A 98 1.79 29.78 15.43
C GLY A 98 1.22 31.19 15.61
N GLU A 99 0.01 31.42 15.07
CA GLU A 99 -0.71 32.68 15.24
C GLU A 99 -1.04 32.96 16.73
N ILE A 100 -1.52 31.95 17.46
CA ILE A 100 -1.86 32.06 18.89
C ILE A 100 -0.62 32.33 19.74
N ALA A 101 0.50 31.66 19.46
CA ALA A 101 1.75 31.83 20.22
C ALA A 101 2.50 33.14 19.90
N GLY A 102 1.99 33.95 18.97
CA GLY A 102 2.62 35.20 18.55
C GLY A 102 3.94 35.01 17.79
N ASN A 103 4.28 33.77 17.43
CA ASN A 103 5.47 33.44 16.64
C ASN A 103 5.07 33.32 15.15
N ALA A 104 4.84 34.48 14.52
CA ALA A 104 4.56 34.57 13.08
C ALA A 104 5.76 34.14 12.18
N SER A 105 6.88 33.72 12.77
CA SER A 105 8.07 33.27 12.05
C SER A 105 8.01 31.76 11.81
N GLU A 106 7.65 31.41 10.58
CA GLU A 106 8.29 30.34 9.80
C GLU A 106 8.31 28.91 10.39
N GLN A 107 7.16 28.40 10.84
CA GLN A 107 6.94 26.94 10.79
C GLN A 107 6.60 26.56 9.33
N THR A 108 7.58 26.72 8.43
CA THR A 108 7.40 26.68 6.97
C THR A 108 7.58 25.28 6.37
N GLY A 109 7.71 24.26 7.20
CA GLY A 109 7.83 22.87 6.76
C GLY A 109 6.46 22.21 6.60
N ALA A 110 6.26 21.47 5.52
CA ALA A 110 5.12 20.57 5.42
C ALA A 110 5.16 19.58 6.61
N PRO A 111 4.03 19.36 7.31
CA PRO A 111 4.00 18.43 8.43
C PRO A 111 4.32 17.01 7.92
N ALA A 112 5.18 16.31 8.67
CA ALA A 112 5.42 14.89 8.40
C ALA A 112 4.15 14.10 8.79
N VAL A 113 3.44 13.59 7.79
CA VAL A 113 2.26 12.74 8.00
C VAL A 113 2.71 11.34 8.42
N ASP A 114 2.13 10.84 9.50
CA ASP A 114 2.30 9.44 9.90
C ASP A 114 1.46 8.54 8.99
N GLU A 115 2.11 7.86 8.05
CA GLU A 115 1.45 6.96 7.11
C GLU A 115 1.06 5.60 7.70
N SER A 116 1.40 5.33 8.98
CA SER A 116 1.04 4.06 9.64
C SER A 116 -0.43 4.02 10.09
N ASP A 117 -1.06 5.18 10.32
CA ASP A 117 -2.49 5.31 10.64
C ASP A 117 -3.11 6.49 9.88
N LEU A 118 -3.64 6.17 8.70
CA LEU A 118 -4.41 7.05 7.83
C LEU A 118 -5.93 6.81 7.97
N SER A 119 -6.35 6.26 9.12
CA SER A 119 -7.77 5.98 9.34
C SER A 119 -8.62 7.26 9.41
N LEU A 120 -9.89 7.15 9.00
CA LEU A 120 -10.85 8.26 9.13
C LEU A 120 -11.05 8.68 10.58
N LYS A 121 -10.92 7.74 11.53
CA LYS A 121 -10.97 8.05 12.96
C LYS A 121 -9.85 9.01 13.33
N LYS A 122 -8.61 8.69 12.92
CA LYS A 122 -7.45 9.53 13.20
C LYS A 122 -7.56 10.90 12.53
N LEU A 123 -8.03 10.94 11.29
CA LEU A 123 -8.27 12.20 10.58
C LEU A 123 -9.29 13.07 11.33
N ASN A 124 -10.38 12.48 11.80
CA ASN A 124 -11.41 13.18 12.55
C ASN A 124 -10.86 13.74 13.89
N GLU A 125 -9.95 13.05 14.57
CA GLU A 125 -9.28 13.58 15.77
C GLU A 125 -8.53 14.88 15.46
N TYR A 126 -7.81 14.94 14.34
CA TYR A 126 -7.13 16.17 13.91
C TYR A 126 -8.13 17.27 13.51
N GLN A 127 -9.22 16.93 12.83
CA GLN A 127 -10.26 17.90 12.47
C GLN A 127 -10.95 18.50 13.69
N VAL A 128 -11.26 17.69 14.71
CA VAL A 128 -11.81 18.17 16.00
C VAL A 128 -10.82 19.12 16.67
N LYS A 129 -9.55 18.74 16.77
CA LYS A 129 -8.50 19.60 17.31
C LYS A 129 -8.39 20.93 16.57
N LEU A 130 -8.45 20.89 15.23
CA LEU A 130 -8.44 22.10 14.40
C LEU A 130 -9.64 23.01 14.72
N GLN A 131 -10.84 22.45 14.86
CA GLN A 131 -12.04 23.20 15.21
C GLN A 131 -11.97 23.82 16.61
N GLU A 132 -11.35 23.15 17.57
CA GLU A 132 -11.14 23.69 18.93
C GLU A 132 -10.20 24.89 18.89
N LEU A 133 -9.04 24.76 18.22
CA LEU A 133 -8.08 25.85 18.05
C LEU A 133 -8.67 27.06 17.33
N GLN A 134 -9.54 26.84 16.34
CA GLN A 134 -10.24 27.91 15.63
C GLN A 134 -11.21 28.70 16.54
N LYS A 135 -11.69 28.12 17.64
CA LYS A 135 -12.53 28.82 18.63
C LYS A 135 -11.71 29.62 19.65
N GLU A 136 -10.45 29.23 19.86
CA GLU A 136 -9.55 29.88 20.81
C GLU A 136 -8.77 31.06 20.22
N LYS A 137 -8.60 31.07 18.89
CA LYS A 137 -8.04 32.19 18.12
C LYS A 137 -8.94 33.43 18.18
#